data_AF-A0A7R9DUP1-F1
#
_entry.id   AF-A0A7R9DUP1-F1
#
_cell.length_a   1.000
_cell.length_b   1.000
_cell.length_c   1.000
_cell.angle_alpha   90.00
_cell.angle_beta   90.00
_cell.angle_gamma   90.00
#
_symmetry.space_group_name_H-M   'P 1'
#
loop_
_entity.id
_entity.type
_entity.pdbx_description
1 polymer ?
#
loop_
_entity_poly.entity_id
_entity_poly.type
_entity_poly.pdbx_seq_one_letter_code
_entity_poly.pdbx_strand_id
1 'polypeptide(L)'
;MQMFPYPAYVDEVNMSDLNRIMLPIMTVLSFLMLCPSILKRVVEEKHTGVKELMKMMGLKTWMLWGSWMVNALAVNLITVTIIVIIMTVPLNDSGTKVMPDADWSVLWLSLVLYCVASVTSLFAVSTFFSRPTIAMSFGIILWLVSYFVPFGALQSGKSVSLGLKMLSSLLPNMAVYWGFDIFSTFEAR
;
A
#
# COMPACT_ATOMS: atom_id res chain seq x y z
N MET A 1 22.04 28.34 -34.13
CA MET A 1 20.97 29.12 -33.48
C MET A 1 19.86 28.16 -33.09
N GLN A 2 19.58 27.99 -31.80
CA GLN A 2 18.42 27.22 -31.34
C GLN A 2 17.14 27.98 -31.76
N MET A 3 16.24 27.31 -32.48
CA MET A 3 15.01 27.91 -33.02
C MET A 3 13.85 27.98 -32.02
N PHE A 4 14.01 27.41 -30.82
CA PHE A 4 13.01 27.51 -29.75
C PHE A 4 13.68 27.79 -28.40
N PRO A 5 13.17 28.76 -27.62
CA PRO A 5 13.62 28.96 -26.25
C PRO A 5 13.24 27.71 -25.43
N TYR A 6 14.24 27.05 -24.85
CA TYR A 6 13.99 26.03 -23.84
C TYR A 6 13.48 26.72 -22.57
N PRO A 7 12.44 26.19 -21.90
CA PRO A 7 12.08 26.65 -20.57
C PRO A 7 13.30 26.53 -19.65
N ALA A 8 13.38 27.40 -18.64
CA ALA A 8 14.48 27.36 -17.68
C ALA A 8 14.60 25.95 -17.10
N TYR A 9 15.73 25.28 -17.38
CA TYR A 9 16.01 23.93 -16.91
C TYR A 9 16.32 24.03 -15.42
N VAL A 10 15.29 23.82 -14.61
CA VAL A 10 15.43 23.56 -13.17
C VAL A 10 15.71 22.06 -13.04
N ASP A 11 16.75 21.67 -12.28
CA ASP A 11 17.20 20.28 -12.05
C ASP A 11 16.18 19.42 -11.25
N GLU A 12 14.88 19.56 -11.54
CA GLU A 12 13.77 18.86 -10.89
C GLU A 12 13.49 17.48 -11.47
N VAL A 13 14.06 17.18 -12.65
CA VAL A 13 13.88 15.91 -13.35
C VAL A 13 14.43 14.74 -12.52
N ASN A 14 15.56 14.92 -11.81
CA ASN A 14 16.11 13.86 -10.97
C ASN A 14 15.30 13.62 -9.68
N MET A 15 14.70 14.67 -9.10
CA MET A 15 13.92 14.55 -7.86
C MET A 15 12.55 13.91 -8.12
N SER A 16 11.88 14.30 -9.20
CA SER A 16 10.57 13.75 -9.59
C SER A 16 10.65 12.28 -9.99
N ASP A 17 11.65 11.88 -10.80
CA ASP A 17 11.88 10.47 -11.15
C ASP A 17 12.28 9.61 -9.95
N LEU A 18 13.06 10.17 -9.02
CA LEU A 18 13.41 9.49 -7.77
C LEU A 18 12.17 9.27 -6.90
N ASN A 19 11.33 10.29 -6.72
CA ASN A 19 10.10 10.21 -5.94
C ASN A 19 9.12 9.19 -6.53
N ARG A 20 8.99 9.17 -7.86
CA ARG A 20 8.13 8.23 -8.59
C ARG A 20 8.42 6.77 -8.28
N ILE A 21 9.70 6.39 -8.14
CA ILE A 21 10.11 5.01 -7.87
C ILE A 21 10.20 4.73 -6.37
N MET A 22 10.73 5.67 -5.58
CA MET A 22 11.03 5.44 -4.17
C MET A 22 9.80 5.49 -3.27
N LEU A 23 8.84 6.38 -3.53
CA LEU A 23 7.65 6.54 -2.67
C LEU A 23 6.77 5.27 -2.63
N PRO A 24 6.42 4.64 -3.76
CA PRO A 24 5.68 3.37 -3.73
C PRO A 24 6.46 2.25 -3.03
N ILE A 25 7.78 2.16 -3.24
CA ILE A 25 8.61 1.14 -2.61
C ILE A 25 8.61 1.32 -1.09
N MET A 26 8.85 2.54 -0.61
CA MET A 26 8.89 2.85 0.82
C MET A 26 7.55 2.56 1.49
N THR A 27 6.44 2.93 0.83
CA THR A 27 5.10 2.63 1.37
C THR A 27 4.85 1.13 1.43
N VAL A 28 5.10 0.36 0.37
CA VAL A 28 4.91 -1.10 0.37
C VAL A 28 5.78 -1.80 1.42
N LEU A 29 7.03 -1.34 1.61
CA LEU A 29 7.93 -1.86 2.64
C LEU A 29 7.47 -1.52 4.06
N SER A 30 6.90 -0.33 4.28
CA SER A 30 6.39 0.07 5.61
C SER A 30 5.28 -0.87 6.11
N PHE A 31 4.46 -1.39 5.20
CA PHE A 31 3.37 -2.33 5.51
C PHE A 31 3.79 -3.80 5.48
N LEU A 32 5.04 -4.11 5.11
CA LEU A 32 5.55 -5.48 4.90
C LEU A 32 5.36 -6.38 6.13
N MET A 33 5.58 -5.85 7.33
CA MET A 33 5.36 -6.59 8.58
C MET A 33 3.96 -6.35 9.13
N LEU A 34 3.43 -5.13 8.99
CA LEU A 34 2.16 -4.74 9.58
C LEU A 34 0.99 -5.56 9.01
N CYS A 35 0.87 -5.62 7.69
CA CYS A 35 -0.23 -6.28 7.01
C CYS A 35 -0.23 -7.82 7.22
N PRO A 36 0.86 -8.56 6.95
CA PRO A 36 0.92 -10.01 7.23
C PRO A 36 0.79 -10.37 8.72
N SER A 37 1.13 -9.47 9.65
CA SER A 37 0.89 -9.72 11.07
C SER A 37 -0.60 -9.77 11.42
N ILE A 38 -1.44 -8.95 10.78
CA ILE A 38 -2.90 -9.00 10.93
C ILE A 38 -3.43 -10.34 10.43
N LEU A 39 -2.97 -10.79 9.26
CA LEU A 39 -3.29 -12.11 8.70
C LEU A 39 -2.95 -13.24 9.69
N LYS A 40 -1.74 -13.20 10.28
CA LYS A 40 -1.32 -14.19 11.28
C LYS A 40 -2.30 -14.23 12.46
N ARG A 41 -2.65 -13.07 13.02
CA ARG A 41 -3.53 -12.97 14.20
C ARG A 41 -4.93 -13.56 13.94
N VAL A 42 -5.48 -13.31 12.75
CA VAL A 42 -6.78 -13.88 12.33
C VAL A 42 -6.70 -15.42 12.25
N VAL A 43 -5.63 -15.96 11.67
CA VAL A 43 -5.43 -17.41 11.57
C VAL A 43 -5.10 -18.02 12.94
N GLU A 44 -4.45 -17.28 13.83
CA GLU A 44 -4.14 -17.70 15.20
C GLU A 44 -5.39 -17.85 16.06
N GLU A 45 -6.34 -16.92 15.95
CA GLU A 45 -7.65 -17.05 16.62
C GLU A 45 -8.44 -18.27 16.09
N LYS A 46 -8.33 -18.55 14.78
CA LYS A 46 -8.91 -19.75 14.18
C LYS A 46 -8.22 -21.03 14.67
N HIS A 47 -6.89 -21.03 14.78
CA HIS A 47 -6.09 -22.19 15.18
C HIS A 47 -6.26 -22.54 16.67
N THR A 48 -6.34 -21.54 17.54
CA THR A 48 -6.54 -21.73 19.00
C THR A 48 -7.97 -22.13 19.36
N GLY A 49 -8.93 -22.00 18.43
CA GLY A 49 -10.34 -22.28 18.69
C GLY A 49 -11.07 -21.21 19.50
N VAL A 50 -10.42 -20.08 19.80
CA VAL A 50 -11.02 -18.94 20.51
C VAL A 50 -12.26 -18.42 19.77
N LYS A 51 -12.21 -18.43 18.43
CA LYS A 51 -13.36 -18.06 17.59
C LYS A 51 -14.59 -18.92 17.87
N GLU A 52 -14.43 -20.23 18.04
CA GLU A 52 -15.55 -21.14 18.30
C GLU A 52 -16.03 -21.03 19.76
N LEU A 53 -15.11 -20.80 20.71
CA LEU A 53 -15.45 -20.49 22.10
C LEU A 53 -16.34 -19.26 22.21
N MET A 54 -16.01 -18.18 21.49
CA MET A 54 -16.82 -16.97 21.46
C MET A 54 -18.21 -17.21 20.87
N LYS A 55 -18.32 -18.06 19.83
CA LYS A 55 -19.64 -18.43 19.27
C LYS A 55 -20.47 -19.22 20.27
N MET A 56 -19.88 -20.12 21.07
CA MET A 56 -20.58 -20.85 22.13
C MET A 56 -21.11 -19.92 23.22
N MET A 57 -20.46 -18.78 23.46
CA MET A 57 -20.94 -17.72 24.36
C MET A 57 -22.05 -16.83 23.74
N GLY A 58 -22.51 -17.14 22.53
CA GLY A 58 -23.61 -16.44 21.87
C GLY A 58 -23.20 -15.30 20.92
N LEU A 59 -21.89 -15.11 20.64
CA LEU A 59 -21.46 -14.12 19.65
C LEU A 59 -21.78 -14.56 18.23
N LYS A 60 -22.36 -13.65 17.45
CA LYS A 60 -22.63 -13.86 16.02
C LYS A 60 -21.34 -13.78 15.21
N THR A 61 -21.17 -14.67 14.24
CA THR A 61 -19.98 -14.73 13.37
C THR A 61 -19.72 -13.41 12.61
N TRP A 62 -20.76 -12.69 12.19
CA TRP A 62 -20.59 -11.41 11.49
C TRP A 62 -19.89 -10.36 12.38
N MET A 63 -20.21 -10.35 13.67
CA MET A 63 -19.65 -9.39 14.63
C MET A 63 -18.15 -9.65 14.82
N LEU A 64 -17.72 -10.91 14.82
CA LEU A 64 -16.30 -11.27 14.89
C LEU A 64 -15.54 -10.76 13.66
N TRP A 65 -16.08 -10.96 12.45
CA TRP A 65 -15.47 -10.43 11.22
C TRP A 65 -15.45 -8.89 11.22
N GLY A 66 -16.52 -8.26 11.70
CA GLY A 66 -16.61 -6.81 11.86
C GLY A 66 -15.55 -6.27 12.82
N SER A 67 -15.38 -6.88 13.98
CA SER A 67 -14.35 -6.50 14.97
C SER A 67 -12.95 -6.61 14.39
N TRP A 68 -12.65 -7.70 13.68
CA TRP A 68 -11.38 -7.89 13.01
C TRP A 68 -11.13 -6.83 11.92
N MET A 69 -12.14 -6.53 11.10
CA MET A 69 -12.05 -5.48 10.08
C MET A 69 -11.80 -4.11 10.70
N VAL A 70 -12.58 -3.71 11.70
CA VAL A 70 -12.45 -2.41 12.36
C VAL A 70 -11.09 -2.28 13.05
N ASN A 71 -10.65 -3.31 13.76
CA ASN A 71 -9.34 -3.31 14.43
C ASN A 71 -8.18 -3.23 13.41
N ALA A 72 -8.26 -3.99 12.32
CA ALA A 72 -7.27 -3.93 11.25
C ALA A 72 -7.23 -2.55 10.59
N LEU A 73 -8.38 -1.95 10.28
CA LEU A 73 -8.46 -0.61 9.70
C LEU A 73 -7.95 0.45 10.66
N ALA A 74 -8.31 0.40 11.95
CA ALA A 74 -7.85 1.38 12.95
C ALA A 74 -6.32 1.41 13.06
N VAL A 75 -5.67 0.24 13.12
CA VAL A 75 -4.20 0.15 13.17
C VAL A 75 -3.58 0.71 11.89
N ASN A 76 -4.12 0.35 10.72
CA ASN A 76 -3.60 0.86 9.44
C ASN A 76 -3.83 2.37 9.27
N LEU A 77 -4.94 2.92 9.76
CA LEU A 77 -5.22 4.36 9.73
C LEU A 77 -4.17 5.16 10.49
N ILE A 78 -3.77 4.70 11.68
CA ILE A 78 -2.70 5.33 12.46
C ILE A 78 -1.40 5.33 11.64
N THR A 79 -1.03 4.20 11.05
CA THR A 79 0.17 4.12 10.20
C THR A 79 0.10 5.06 8.99
N VAL A 80 -1.04 5.11 8.29
CA VAL A 80 -1.22 6.03 7.15
C VAL A 80 -1.12 7.48 7.57
N THR A 81 -1.74 7.87 8.70
CA THR A 81 -1.64 9.26 9.18
C THR A 81 -0.18 9.66 9.44
N ILE A 82 0.62 8.75 10.02
CA ILE A 82 2.05 8.98 10.26
C ILE A 82 2.80 9.13 8.93
N ILE A 83 2.54 8.25 7.96
CA ILE A 83 3.18 8.32 6.64
C ILE A 83 2.87 9.64 5.92
N VAL A 84 1.61 10.09 5.95
CA VAL A 84 1.20 11.36 5.32
C VAL A 84 1.87 12.55 6.00
N ILE A 85 1.96 12.54 7.34
CA ILE A 85 2.66 13.58 8.08
C ILE A 85 4.14 13.62 7.67
N ILE A 86 4.80 12.47 7.57
CA ILE A 86 6.21 12.38 7.14
C ILE A 86 6.40 12.90 5.71
N MET A 87 5.45 12.65 4.80
CA MET A 87 5.53 13.11 3.41
C MET A 87 5.23 14.62 3.26
N THR A 88 4.34 15.16 4.08
CA THR A 88 3.80 16.52 3.92
C THR A 88 4.53 17.55 4.78
N VAL A 89 5.00 17.16 5.97
CA VAL A 89 5.69 18.05 6.90
C VAL A 89 7.18 18.06 6.56
N PRO A 90 7.80 19.24 6.40
CA PRO A 90 9.24 19.33 6.19
C PRO A 90 9.97 18.84 7.45
N LEU A 91 10.67 17.71 7.33
CA LEU A 91 11.42 17.11 8.45
C LEU A 91 12.86 17.67 8.57
N ASN A 92 13.34 18.40 7.57
CA ASN A 92 14.68 18.97 7.54
C ASN A 92 14.63 20.49 7.67
N ASP A 93 15.68 21.09 8.27
CA ASP A 93 15.88 22.55 8.38
C ASP A 93 15.87 23.27 7.02
N SER A 94 16.03 22.55 5.92
CA SER A 94 15.92 23.05 4.55
C SER A 94 14.48 23.32 4.09
N GLY A 95 13.46 22.97 4.87
CA GLY A 95 12.04 23.24 4.56
C GLY A 95 11.49 22.42 3.37
N THR A 96 12.26 21.46 2.85
CA THR A 96 11.89 20.69 1.65
C THR A 96 10.85 19.63 2.00
N LYS A 97 9.65 19.76 1.42
CA LYS A 97 8.62 18.73 1.46
C LYS A 97 8.94 17.65 0.44
N VAL A 98 8.55 16.41 0.73
CA VAL A 98 8.74 15.29 -0.22
C VAL A 98 7.84 15.48 -1.44
N MET A 99 6.64 16.02 -1.23
CA MET A 99 5.72 16.49 -2.26
C MET A 99 5.28 17.93 -1.96
N PRO A 100 5.93 18.97 -2.52
CA PRO A 100 5.58 20.37 -2.27
C PRO A 100 4.15 20.76 -2.67
N ASP A 101 3.65 20.25 -3.80
CA ASP A 101 2.39 20.73 -4.41
C ASP A 101 1.17 19.84 -4.11
N ALA A 102 1.37 18.67 -3.49
CA ALA A 102 0.29 17.73 -3.23
C ALA A 102 -0.55 18.11 -2.00
N ASP A 103 -1.88 18.15 -2.16
CA ASP A 103 -2.82 18.32 -1.06
C ASP A 103 -2.79 17.12 -0.09
N TRP A 104 -2.53 17.40 1.18
CA TRP A 104 -2.43 16.39 2.25
C TRP A 104 -3.67 15.49 2.34
N SER A 105 -4.86 16.05 2.10
CA SER A 105 -6.13 15.32 2.20
C SER A 105 -6.31 14.29 1.08
N VAL A 106 -5.81 14.60 -0.12
CA VAL A 106 -5.89 13.70 -1.28
C VAL A 106 -4.93 12.52 -1.09
N LEU A 107 -3.70 12.81 -0.66
CA LEU A 107 -2.71 11.78 -0.31
C LEU A 107 -3.24 10.85 0.79
N TRP A 108 -3.79 11.43 1.87
CA TRP A 108 -4.38 10.67 2.95
C TRP A 108 -5.52 9.78 2.49
N LEU A 109 -6.49 10.31 1.74
CA LEU A 109 -7.61 9.53 1.23
C LEU A 109 -7.14 8.36 0.32
N SER A 110 -6.15 8.61 -0.55
CA SER A 110 -5.61 7.58 -1.44
C SER A 110 -4.97 6.41 -0.67
N LEU A 111 -4.21 6.70 0.38
CA LEU A 111 -3.57 5.70 1.23
C LEU A 111 -4.59 4.97 2.12
N VAL A 112 -5.65 5.64 2.57
CA VAL A 112 -6.75 4.98 3.30
C VAL A 112 -7.44 3.96 2.41
N LEU A 113 -7.75 4.30 1.16
CA LEU A 113 -8.33 3.37 0.19
C LEU A 113 -7.40 2.18 -0.07
N TYR A 114 -6.09 2.44 -0.17
CA TYR A 114 -5.08 1.38 -0.26
C TYR A 114 -5.12 0.44 0.95
N CYS A 115 -5.24 0.96 2.17
CA CYS A 115 -5.35 0.12 3.37
C CYS A 115 -6.65 -0.70 3.38
N VAL A 116 -7.78 -0.14 2.96
CA VAL A 116 -9.05 -0.88 2.86
C VAL A 116 -8.93 -2.03 1.86
N ALA A 117 -8.35 -1.79 0.68
CA ALA A 117 -8.10 -2.81 -0.33
C ALA A 117 -7.11 -3.88 0.17
N SER A 118 -6.06 -3.47 0.88
CA SER A 118 -5.05 -4.38 1.44
C SER A 118 -5.66 -5.29 2.52
N VAL A 119 -6.39 -4.71 3.46
CA VAL A 119 -7.03 -5.46 4.56
C VAL A 119 -8.06 -6.45 4.04
N THR A 120 -8.92 -6.04 3.10
CA THR A 120 -9.90 -6.95 2.47
C THR A 120 -9.23 -8.11 1.74
N SER A 121 -8.15 -7.86 1.01
CA SER A 121 -7.38 -8.92 0.33
C SER A 121 -6.77 -9.92 1.32
N LEU A 122 -6.23 -9.45 2.44
CA LEU A 122 -5.65 -10.31 3.48
C LEU A 122 -6.72 -11.14 4.18
N PHE A 123 -7.91 -10.58 4.41
CA PHE A 123 -9.04 -11.35 4.94
C PHE A 123 -9.46 -12.46 3.98
N ALA A 124 -9.50 -12.20 2.67
CA ALA A 124 -9.75 -13.24 1.68
C ALA A 124 -8.70 -14.36 1.75
N VAL A 125 -7.41 -14.00 1.79
CA VAL A 125 -6.29 -14.95 1.91
C VAL A 125 -6.35 -15.75 3.22
N SER A 126 -6.77 -15.14 4.33
CA SER A 126 -6.86 -15.80 5.64
C SER A 126 -7.75 -17.04 5.66
N THR A 127 -8.75 -17.10 4.77
CA THR A 127 -9.71 -18.22 4.74
C THR A 127 -9.05 -19.54 4.35
N PHE A 128 -8.01 -19.51 3.52
CA PHE A 128 -7.32 -20.70 3.00
C PHE A 128 -6.36 -21.34 3.99
N PHE A 129 -5.94 -20.63 5.03
CA PHE A 129 -4.94 -21.10 5.97
C PHE A 129 -5.55 -21.56 7.30
N SER A 130 -4.92 -22.57 7.90
CA SER A 130 -5.25 -23.08 9.24
C SER A 130 -4.09 -22.98 10.22
N ARG A 131 -2.85 -22.76 9.72
CA ARG A 131 -1.65 -22.61 10.56
C ARG A 131 -1.13 -21.17 10.51
N PRO A 132 -0.98 -20.47 11.65
CA PRO A 132 -0.65 -19.05 11.67
C PRO A 132 0.72 -18.72 11.09
N THR A 133 1.74 -19.53 11.40
CA THR A 133 3.11 -19.31 10.92
C THR A 133 3.22 -19.45 9.41
N ILE A 134 2.53 -20.44 8.82
CA ILE A 134 2.50 -20.66 7.37
C ILE A 134 1.77 -19.49 6.69
N ALA A 135 0.64 -19.06 7.26
CA ALA A 135 -0.12 -17.93 6.75
C ALA A 135 0.71 -16.64 6.74
N MET A 136 1.47 -16.37 7.81
CA MET A 136 2.35 -15.20 7.89
C MET A 136 3.44 -15.24 6.81
N SER A 137 4.16 -16.36 6.71
CA SER A 137 5.24 -16.50 5.72
C SER A 137 4.70 -16.36 4.29
N PHE A 138 3.57 -17.00 4.00
CA PHE A 138 2.90 -16.85 2.70
C PHE A 138 2.44 -15.41 2.45
N GLY A 139 1.88 -14.74 3.46
CA GLY A 139 1.45 -13.35 3.37
C GLY A 139 2.60 -12.41 3.01
N ILE A 140 3.78 -12.58 3.62
CA ILE A 140 4.97 -11.78 3.31
C ILE A 140 5.43 -12.03 1.87
N ILE A 141 5.51 -13.30 1.45
CA ILE A 141 5.89 -13.65 0.08
C ILE A 141 4.90 -13.06 -0.93
N LEU A 142 3.60 -13.22 -0.69
CA LEU A 142 2.53 -12.69 -1.53
C LEU A 142 2.63 -11.15 -1.61
N TRP A 143 2.91 -10.48 -0.50
CA TRP A 143 3.07 -9.03 -0.46
C TRP A 143 4.20 -8.54 -1.36
N LEU A 144 5.38 -9.18 -1.25
CA LEU A 144 6.55 -8.86 -2.07
C LEU A 144 6.31 -9.18 -3.55
N VAL A 145 5.81 -10.38 -3.86
CA VAL A 145 5.53 -10.81 -5.23
C VAL A 145 4.50 -9.89 -5.89
N SER A 146 3.48 -9.48 -5.14
CA SER A 146 2.43 -8.58 -5.61
C SER A 146 2.95 -7.22 -6.07
N TYR A 147 4.11 -6.76 -5.58
CA TYR A 147 4.73 -5.50 -5.97
C TYR A 147 5.85 -5.68 -6.99
N PHE A 148 6.82 -6.55 -6.69
CA PHE A 148 8.05 -6.66 -7.48
C PHE A 148 7.84 -7.28 -8.87
N VAL A 149 6.91 -8.24 -9.00
CA VAL A 149 6.66 -8.89 -10.30
C VAL A 149 6.08 -7.91 -11.34
N PRO A 150 5.00 -7.17 -11.04
CA PRO A 150 4.49 -6.14 -11.96
C PRO A 150 5.49 -5.01 -12.21
N PHE A 151 6.22 -4.58 -11.16
CA PHE A 151 7.20 -3.50 -11.28
C PHE A 151 8.33 -3.84 -12.26
N GLY A 152 8.93 -5.03 -12.15
CA GLY A 152 9.98 -5.47 -13.08
C GLY A 152 9.48 -5.62 -14.53
N ALA A 153 8.23 -6.05 -14.71
CA ALA A 153 7.61 -6.15 -16.03
C ALA A 153 7.41 -4.77 -16.70
N LEU A 154 7.03 -3.76 -15.91
CA LEU A 154 6.86 -2.37 -16.40
C LEU A 154 8.19 -1.72 -16.76
N GLN A 155 9.23 -1.92 -15.94
CA GLN A 155 10.56 -1.35 -16.20
C GLN A 155 11.24 -1.95 -17.45
N SER A 156 10.86 -3.18 -17.82
CA SER A 156 11.40 -3.86 -19.00
C SER A 156 10.91 -3.29 -20.35
N GLY A 157 10.07 -2.25 -20.36
CA GLY A 157 9.67 -1.52 -21.57
C GLY A 157 8.82 -2.34 -22.57
N LYS A 158 8.43 -3.57 -22.22
CA LYS A 158 7.52 -4.38 -23.04
C LYS A 158 6.11 -3.82 -22.89
N SER A 159 5.40 -3.67 -24.00
CA SER A 159 3.99 -3.29 -24.01
C SER A 159 3.16 -4.31 -23.24
N VAL A 160 2.95 -4.02 -21.95
CA VAL A 160 2.18 -4.86 -21.05
C VAL A 160 0.76 -4.93 -21.57
N SER A 161 0.21 -6.14 -21.76
CA SER A 161 -1.15 -6.31 -22.27
C SER A 161 -2.15 -5.61 -21.34
N LEU A 162 -3.22 -5.05 -21.92
CA LEU A 162 -4.24 -4.31 -21.17
C LEU A 162 -4.85 -5.15 -20.04
N GLY A 163 -5.06 -6.45 -20.29
CA GLY A 163 -5.52 -7.39 -19.26
C GLY A 163 -4.55 -7.53 -18.09
N LEU A 164 -3.23 -7.56 -18.35
CA LEU A 164 -2.24 -7.65 -17.29
C LEU A 164 -2.11 -6.33 -16.50
N LYS A 165 -2.34 -5.17 -17.13
CA LYS A 165 -2.49 -3.88 -16.43
C LYS A 165 -3.73 -3.84 -15.53
N MET A 166 -4.85 -4.38 -16.00
CA MET A 166 -6.08 -4.46 -15.19
C MET A 166 -5.90 -5.42 -14.00
N LEU A 167 -5.33 -6.60 -14.24
CA LEU A 167 -5.02 -7.56 -13.17
C LEU A 167 -4.03 -6.97 -12.16
N SER A 168 -3.02 -6.24 -12.64
CA SER A 168 -2.05 -5.61 -11.74
C SER A 168 -2.73 -4.50 -10.92
N SER A 169 -3.61 -3.69 -11.50
CA SER A 169 -4.36 -2.67 -10.74
C SER A 169 -5.29 -3.24 -9.65
N LEU A 170 -5.70 -4.52 -9.76
CA LEU A 170 -6.52 -5.19 -8.76
C LEU A 170 -5.71 -5.51 -7.49
N LEU A 171 -4.39 -5.65 -7.62
CA LEU A 171 -3.49 -5.91 -6.49
C LEU A 171 -3.24 -4.59 -5.73
N PRO A 172 -3.52 -4.52 -4.42
CA PRO A 172 -3.40 -3.28 -3.65
C PRO A 172 -2.02 -2.62 -3.76
N ASN A 173 -0.95 -3.42 -3.71
CA ASN A 173 0.43 -2.93 -3.77
C ASN A 173 0.79 -2.29 -5.12
N MET A 174 0.12 -2.69 -6.20
CA MET A 174 0.35 -2.09 -7.51
C MET A 174 -0.60 -0.91 -7.76
N ALA A 175 -1.80 -0.93 -7.17
CA ALA A 175 -2.70 0.23 -7.19
C ALA A 175 -2.05 1.47 -6.55
N VAL A 176 -1.33 1.31 -5.44
CA VAL A 176 -0.61 2.43 -4.80
C VAL A 176 0.56 2.94 -5.66
N TYR A 177 1.26 2.07 -6.39
CA TYR A 177 2.27 2.49 -7.38
C TYR A 177 1.66 3.39 -8.44
N TRP A 178 0.55 2.98 -9.06
CA TRP A 178 -0.13 3.81 -10.06
C TRP A 178 -0.64 5.13 -9.47
N GLY A 179 -1.09 5.14 -8.21
CA GLY A 179 -1.46 6.36 -7.51
C GLY A 179 -0.30 7.36 -7.41
N PHE A 180 0.86 6.92 -6.93
CA PHE A 180 2.06 7.75 -6.85
C PHE A 180 2.63 8.15 -8.21
N ASP A 181 2.55 7.28 -9.21
CA ASP A 181 2.91 7.59 -10.60
C ASP A 181 2.12 8.80 -11.13
N ILE A 182 0.81 8.79 -10.89
CA ILE A 182 -0.09 9.89 -11.24
C ILE A 182 0.26 11.16 -10.44
N PHE A 183 0.44 11.06 -9.12
CA PHE A 183 0.83 12.22 -8.30
C PHE A 183 2.14 12.86 -8.77
N SER A 184 3.17 12.05 -9.03
CA SER A 184 4.46 12.55 -9.53
C SER A 184 4.36 13.21 -10.91
N THR A 185 3.46 12.74 -11.78
CA THR A 185 3.24 13.33 -13.11
C THR A 185 2.55 14.70 -13.02
N PHE A 186 1.65 14.87 -12.06
CA PHE A 186 1.00 16.16 -11.81
C PHE A 186 1.93 17.18 -11.14
N GLU A 187 2.84 16.71 -10.30
CA GLU A 187 3.85 17.54 -9.64
C GLU A 187 4.95 18.00 -10.59
N ALA A 188 5.28 17.20 -11.61
CA ALA A 188 6.29 17.55 -12.61
C ALA A 188 5.83 18.61 -13.65
N ARG A 189 4.60 19.13 -13.56
CA ARG A 189 3.99 20.03 -14.55
C ARG A 189 3.77 21.43 -14.00
#